data_AF-A0A4R1B759-F1
#
_entry.id   AF-A0A4R1B759-F1
#
_cell.length_a   1.000
_cell.length_b   1.000
_cell.length_c   1.000
_cell.angle_alpha   90.00
_cell.angle_beta   90.00
_cell.angle_gamma   90.00
#
_symmetry.space_group_name_H-M   'P 1'
#
loop_
_entity.id
_entity.type
_entity.pdbx_description
1 polymer ?
#
loop_
_entity_poly.entity_id
_entity_poly.type
_entity_poly.pdbx_seq_one_letter_code
_entity_poly.pdbx_strand_id
1 'polypeptide(L)'
;MQKKAHSNSHYLGKEHWSNVHAFKNIVKPYKTIRISPLKYSITGEDLAEWLAEVSTPQEIEEVLFMIRCAQKRGSEIISILQTLAAAVLK
;
A
#
# COMPACT_ATOMS: atom_id res chain seq x y z
N MET A 1 2.59 17.49 35.20
CA MET A 1 3.16 16.55 34.21
C MET A 1 3.02 17.17 32.83
N GLN A 2 4.08 17.80 32.30
CA GLN A 2 4.06 18.40 30.96
C GLN A 2 4.64 17.38 29.97
N LYS A 3 3.78 16.81 29.11
CA LYS A 3 4.22 16.01 27.96
C LYS A 3 4.70 16.99 26.88
N LYS A 4 6.01 17.20 26.77
CA LYS A 4 6.59 17.92 25.64
C LYS A 4 6.44 17.04 24.40
N ALA A 5 5.71 17.54 23.42
CA ALA A 5 5.61 16.96 22.08
C ALA A 5 7.01 16.87 21.47
N HIS A 6 7.51 15.64 21.31
CA HIS A 6 8.76 15.40 20.60
C HIS A 6 8.45 15.49 19.10
N SER A 7 9.09 16.46 18.43
CA SER A 7 8.91 16.72 17.02
C SER A 7 9.37 15.51 16.19
N ASN A 8 8.43 14.79 15.58
CA ASN A 8 8.61 13.46 14.97
C ASN A 8 9.10 13.51 13.52
N SER A 9 9.61 14.66 13.05
CA SER A 9 9.86 14.92 11.63
C SER A 9 11.02 14.11 11.03
N HIS A 10 11.99 13.66 11.83
CA HIS A 10 13.13 12.87 11.36
C HIS A 10 12.85 11.36 11.27
N TYR A 11 11.78 10.86 11.89
CA TYR A 11 11.41 9.44 11.91
C TYR A 11 10.43 9.06 10.78
N LEU A 12 9.59 10.01 10.35
CA LEU A 12 8.60 9.85 9.29
C LEU A 12 9.19 9.34 7.96
N GLY A 13 10.41 9.78 7.61
CA GLY A 13 11.06 9.37 6.36
C GLY A 13 11.51 7.91 6.34
N LYS A 14 11.98 7.34 7.46
CA LYS A 14 12.44 5.94 7.52
C LYS A 14 11.28 4.95 7.54
N GLU A 15 10.21 5.29 8.25
CA GLU A 15 9.02 4.43 8.33
C GLU A 15 8.27 4.37 6.99
N HIS A 16 8.19 5.50 6.28
CA HIS A 16 7.58 5.53 4.94
C HIS A 16 8.27 4.58 3.96
N TRP A 17 9.60 4.67 3.81
CA TRP A 17 10.35 3.79 2.93
C TRP A 17 10.27 2.31 3.34
N SER A 18 10.26 2.04 4.65
CA SER A 18 10.05 0.69 5.18
C SER A 18 8.67 0.12 4.78
N ASN A 19 7.63 0.94 4.89
CA ASN A 19 6.26 0.55 4.55
C ASN A 19 6.08 0.35 3.04
N VAL A 20 6.65 1.24 2.21
CA VAL A 20 6.69 1.06 0.75
C VAL A 20 7.40 -0.24 0.39
N HIS A 21 8.55 -0.51 1.00
CA HIS A 21 9.29 -1.74 0.74
C HIS A 21 8.51 -3.00 1.17
N ALA A 22 7.83 -2.95 2.32
CA ALA A 22 6.94 -4.02 2.75
C ALA A 22 5.81 -4.25 1.75
N PHE A 23 5.16 -3.18 1.27
CA PHE A 23 4.12 -3.26 0.25
C PHE A 23 4.65 -3.85 -1.06
N LYS A 24 5.81 -3.38 -1.55
CA LYS A 24 6.49 -3.92 -2.74
C LYS A 24 6.66 -5.44 -2.65
N ASN A 25 7.14 -5.96 -1.52
CA ASN A 25 7.31 -7.40 -1.34
C ASN A 25 5.99 -8.18 -1.37
N ILE A 26 4.90 -7.59 -0.86
CA ILE A 26 3.57 -8.20 -0.88
C ILE A 26 3.04 -8.30 -2.30
N VAL A 27 3.24 -7.25 -3.12
CA VAL A 27 2.65 -7.18 -4.47
C VAL A 27 3.54 -7.77 -5.56
N LYS A 28 4.83 -7.99 -5.29
CA LYS A 28 5.79 -8.61 -6.22
C LYS A 28 5.32 -9.92 -6.89
N PRO A 29 4.61 -10.85 -6.20
CA PRO A 29 4.11 -12.06 -6.84
C PRO A 29 3.00 -11.82 -7.88
N TYR A 30 2.34 -10.65 -7.84
CA TYR A 30 1.19 -10.32 -8.68
C TYR A 30 1.66 -9.71 -10.01
N LYS A 31 2.06 -10.58 -10.94
CA LYS A 31 2.46 -10.18 -12.30
C LYS A 31 1.35 -9.48 -13.09
N THR A 32 0.10 -9.69 -12.70
CA THR A 32 -1.06 -9.07 -13.34
C THR A 32 -2.19 -8.92 -12.34
N ILE A 33 -2.62 -7.68 -12.12
CA ILE A 33 -3.80 -7.32 -11.35
C ILE A 33 -4.82 -6.78 -12.36
N ARG A 34 -5.88 -7.54 -12.61
CA ARG A 34 -6.92 -7.16 -13.59
C ARG A 34 -7.99 -6.31 -12.92
N ILE A 35 -8.35 -5.20 -13.55
CA ILE A 35 -9.45 -4.35 -13.15
C ILE A 35 -10.59 -4.56 -14.15
N SER A 36 -11.52 -5.45 -13.79
CA SER A 36 -12.74 -5.70 -14.58
C SER A 36 -13.83 -4.82 -13.97
N PRO A 37 -14.31 -3.78 -14.68
CA PRO A 37 -14.74 -3.84 -16.09
C PRO A 37 -13.85 -3.15 -17.13
N LEU A 38 -12.76 -2.50 -16.72
CA LEU A 38 -12.02 -1.54 -17.55
C LEU A 38 -11.09 -2.19 -18.60
N LYS A 39 -11.00 -3.54 -18.64
CA LYS A 39 -10.02 -4.30 -19.44
C LYS A 39 -8.58 -3.80 -19.25
N TYR A 40 -8.32 -3.18 -18.10
CA TYR A 40 -7.01 -2.68 -17.71
C TYR A 40 -6.34 -3.69 -16.80
N SER A 41 -5.03 -3.78 -16.91
CA SER A 41 -4.20 -4.57 -16.02
C SER A 41 -2.95 -3.80 -15.66
N ILE A 42 -2.56 -3.91 -14.39
CA ILE A 42 -1.35 -3.32 -13.85
C ILE A 42 -0.52 -4.42 -13.20
N THR A 43 0.80 -4.27 -13.16
CA THR A 43 1.65 -5.18 -12.38
C THR A 43 1.64 -4.77 -10.90
N GLY A 44 2.00 -5.68 -10.00
CA GLY A 44 2.22 -5.33 -8.61
C GLY A 44 3.33 -4.28 -8.44
N GLU A 45 4.38 -4.32 -9.27
CA GLU A 45 5.47 -3.34 -9.22
C GLU A 45 4.97 -1.94 -9.57
N ASP A 46 4.25 -1.77 -10.68
CA ASP A 46 3.67 -0.49 -11.09
C ASP A 46 2.72 0.04 -10.00
N LEU A 47 1.91 -0.83 -9.38
CA LEU A 47 1.01 -0.43 -8.30
C LEU A 47 1.76 0.08 -7.07
N ALA A 48 2.89 -0.54 -6.73
CA ALA A 48 3.70 -0.09 -5.61
C ALA A 48 4.49 1.19 -5.89
N GLU A 49 4.93 1.40 -7.12
CA GLU A 49 5.54 2.65 -7.55
C GLU A 49 4.52 3.80 -7.48
N TRP A 50 3.34 3.59 -8.06
CA TRP A 50 2.24 4.56 -7.97
C TRP A 50 1.89 4.87 -6.51
N LEU A 51 1.71 3.85 -5.66
CA LEU A 51 1.36 4.05 -4.25
C LEU A 51 2.45 4.88 -3.51
N ALA A 52 3.73 4.64 -3.81
CA ALA A 52 4.82 5.40 -3.21
C ALA A 52 4.85 6.87 -3.65
N GLU A 53 4.38 7.17 -4.85
CA GLU A 53 4.33 8.54 -5.38
C GLU A 53 3.14 9.34 -4.84
N VAL A 54 1.98 8.70 -4.68
CA VAL A 54 0.71 9.40 -4.38
C VAL A 54 0.30 9.34 -2.92
N SER A 55 0.78 8.37 -2.15
CA SER A 55 0.31 8.15 -0.78
C SER A 55 1.24 8.72 0.28
N THR A 56 0.64 9.28 1.31
CA THR A 56 1.30 9.66 2.56
C THR A 56 1.76 8.42 3.34
N PRO A 57 2.73 8.56 4.27
CA PRO A 57 3.16 7.45 5.13
C PRO A 57 2.00 6.75 5.87
N GLN A 58 1.02 7.54 6.34
CA GLN A 58 -0.15 7.05 7.07
C GLN A 58 -1.07 6.21 6.17
N GLU A 59 -1.35 6.66 4.95
CA GLU A 59 -2.19 5.92 4.00
C GLU A 59 -1.57 4.56 3.64
N ILE A 60 -0.25 4.49 3.48
CA ILE A 60 0.44 3.23 3.21
C ILE A 60 0.37 2.30 4.43
N GLU A 61 0.48 2.85 5.64
CA GLU A 61 0.31 2.07 6.87
C GLU A 61 -1.09 1.47 6.97
N GLU A 62 -2.13 2.24 6.64
CA GLU A 62 -3.52 1.76 6.61
C GLU A 62 -3.72 0.65 5.57
N VAL A 63 -3.14 0.80 4.37
CA VAL A 63 -3.16 -0.26 3.35
C VAL A 63 -2.51 -1.54 3.86
N LEU A 64 -1.32 -1.44 4.47
CA LEU A 64 -0.62 -2.59 5.05
C LEU A 64 -1.44 -3.22 6.18
N PHE A 65 -2.12 -2.42 6.99
CA PHE A 65 -3.00 -2.90 8.04
C PHE A 65 -4.17 -3.71 7.45
N MET A 66 -4.86 -3.19 6.44
CA MET A 66 -5.96 -3.89 5.75
C MET A 66 -5.49 -5.23 5.17
N ILE A 67 -4.33 -5.26 4.52
CA ILE A 67 -3.72 -6.48 3.98
C ILE A 67 -3.45 -7.50 5.08
N ARG A 68 -2.83 -7.08 6.18
CA ARG A 68 -2.56 -7.96 7.34
C ARG A 68 -3.84 -8.51 7.94
N CYS A 69 -4.89 -7.70 8.04
CA CYS A 69 -6.19 -8.13 8.52
C CYS A 69 -6.82 -9.20 7.61
N ALA A 70 -6.76 -9.01 6.29
CA ALA A 70 -7.24 -10.00 5.32
C ALA A 70 -6.45 -11.32 5.40
N GLN A 71 -5.12 -11.24 5.44
CA GLN A 71 -4.24 -12.41 5.54
C GLN A 71 -4.49 -13.20 6.84
N LYS A 72 -4.64 -12.53 7.99
CA LYS A 72 -4.96 -13.19 9.27
C LYS A 72 -6.27 -13.97 9.25
N ARG A 73 -7.21 -13.58 8.39
CA ARG A 73 -8.50 -14.24 8.20
C ARG A 73 -8.49 -15.28 7.08
N GLY A 74 -7.31 -15.56 6.50
CA GLY A 74 -7.18 -16.47 5.34
C GLY A 74 -7.85 -15.93 4.08
N SER A 75 -8.15 -14.63 4.02
CA SER A 75 -8.78 -14.00 2.86
C SER A 75 -7.73 -13.63 1.82
N GLU A 76 -8.10 -13.75 0.55
CA GLU A 76 -7.27 -13.24 -0.54
C GLU A 76 -7.21 -11.71 -0.50
N ILE A 77 -6.02 -11.16 -0.71
CA ILE A 77 -5.80 -9.70 -0.72
C ILE A 77 -6.08 -9.09 -2.09
N ILE A 78 -6.44 -9.91 -3.09
CA ILE A 78 -6.57 -9.49 -4.50
C ILE A 78 -7.61 -8.38 -4.67
N SER A 79 -8.70 -8.41 -3.89
CA SER A 79 -9.75 -7.38 -3.92
C SER A 79 -9.24 -6.02 -3.43
N ILE A 80 -8.35 -6.01 -2.42
CA ILE A 80 -7.68 -4.79 -1.95
C ILE A 80 -6.79 -4.26 -3.07
N LEU A 81 -5.98 -5.13 -3.69
CA LEU A 81 -5.10 -4.75 -4.78
C LEU A 81 -5.86 -4.22 -6.00
N GLN A 82 -7.00 -4.82 -6.34
CA GLN A 82 -7.86 -4.35 -7.43
C GLN A 82 -8.49 -3.00 -7.13
N THR A 83 -8.88 -2.76 -5.88
CA THR A 83 -9.40 -1.46 -5.43
C THR A 83 -8.34 -0.37 -5.56
N LEU A 84 -7.12 -0.64 -5.08
CA LEU A 84 -6.00 0.29 -5.22
C LEU A 84 -5.65 0.53 -6.69
N ALA A 85 -5.59 -0.54 -7.49
CA ALA A 85 -5.34 -0.46 -8.91
C ALA A 85 -6.42 0.37 -9.64
N ALA A 86 -7.68 0.33 -9.20
CA ALA A 86 -8.75 1.15 -9.79
C ALA A 86 -8.52 2.65 -9.54
N ALA A 87 -7.97 3.02 -8.38
CA ALA A 87 -7.62 4.40 -8.07
C ALA A 87 -6.48 4.95 -8.95
N VAL A 88 -5.63 4.09 -9.53
CA VAL A 88 -4.60 4.49 -10.51
C VAL A 88 -5.23 5.15 -11.75
N LEU A 89 -6.45 4.74 -12.11
CA LEU A 89 -7.09 5.13 -13.37
C LEU A 89 -7.79 6.50 -13.35
N LYS A 90 -7.79 7.21 -12.22
CA LYS A 90 -8.45 8.51 -11.94
C LYS A 90 -9.98 8.48 -11.97
#